data_AF-A0A811R4U8-F1
#
_entry.id   AF-A0A811R4U8-F1
#
_cell.length_a   1.000
_cell.length_b   1.000
_cell.length_c   1.000
_cell.angle_alpha   90.00
_cell.angle_beta   90.00
_cell.angle_gamma   90.00
#
_symmetry.space_group_name_H-M   'P 1'
#
loop_
_entity.id
_entity.type
_entity.pdbx_description
1 polymer ?
#
loop_
_entity_poly.entity_id
_entity_poly.type
_entity_poly.pdbx_seq_one_letter_code
_entity_poly.pdbx_strand_id
1 'polypeptide(L)'
;MSAANQLAALIANMFATGLLDDQFQQLQMLQDPSAPNFVSEVVTLFCHDGERIIGELAKLLDKPTVDFDRVDAFVHQLKGSSASVGALKVKNTCIQFREFCQQKSKDGCLKTLETVRINFYELRGKFQTMLQIFQVGGDVRGGHPQLAMGPVGDAGASDPRLFPQEVIQSGGIDGAACWDDAYSTPLSEWRN
;
A
#
# COMPACT_ATOMS: atom_id res chain seq x y z
N MET A 1 12.86 10.32 -25.57
CA MET A 1 12.15 9.13 -25.05
C MET A 1 10.77 9.56 -24.59
N SER A 2 9.70 8.87 -24.99
CA SER A 2 8.33 9.19 -24.55
C SER A 2 8.15 8.94 -23.04
N ALA A 3 7.16 9.59 -22.42
CA ALA A 3 6.81 9.35 -21.02
C ALA A 3 6.47 7.87 -20.75
N ALA A 4 5.79 7.20 -21.68
CA ALA A 4 5.49 5.77 -21.62
C ALA A 4 6.76 4.90 -21.56
N ASN A 5 7.78 5.21 -22.37
CA ASN A 5 9.03 4.46 -22.36
C ASN A 5 9.83 4.68 -21.06
N GLN A 6 9.78 5.89 -20.49
CA GLN A 6 10.40 6.20 -19.21
C GLN A 6 9.72 5.45 -18.06
N LEU A 7 8.39 5.41 -18.05
CA LEU A 7 7.59 4.68 -17.08
C LEU A 7 7.88 3.17 -17.13
N ALA A 8 7.86 2.58 -18.32
CA ALA A 8 8.15 1.16 -18.50
C ALA A 8 9.56 0.80 -18.03
N ALA A 9 10.57 1.62 -18.36
CA ALA A 9 11.94 1.41 -17.92
C ALA A 9 12.09 1.51 -16.38
N LEU A 10 11.41 2.47 -15.75
CA LEU A 10 11.40 2.64 -14.30
C LEU A 10 10.80 1.40 -13.62
N ILE A 11 9.62 0.95 -14.06
CA ILE A 11 8.94 -0.20 -13.47
C ILE A 11 9.78 -1.47 -13.66
N ALA A 12 10.33 -1.69 -14.86
CA ALA A 12 11.23 -2.81 -15.11
C ALA A 12 12.45 -2.81 -14.17
N ASN A 13 13.03 -1.62 -13.91
CA ASN A 13 14.13 -1.49 -12.94
C ASN A 13 13.68 -1.83 -11.51
N MET A 14 12.47 -1.45 -11.10
CA MET A 14 11.95 -1.78 -9.77
C MET A 14 11.74 -3.28 -9.59
N PHE A 15 11.26 -3.99 -10.61
CA PHE A 15 11.19 -5.46 -10.57
C PHE A 15 12.59 -6.09 -10.54
N ALA A 16 13.49 -5.66 -11.43
CA ALA A 16 14.84 -6.22 -11.52
C ALA A 16 15.68 -6.03 -10.24
N THR A 17 15.42 -4.97 -9.47
CA THR A 17 16.09 -4.69 -8.19
C THR A 17 15.37 -5.29 -6.98
N GLY A 18 14.28 -6.04 -7.19
CA GLY A 18 13.49 -6.68 -6.16
C GLY A 18 12.71 -5.71 -5.27
N LEU A 19 12.43 -4.50 -5.76
CA LEU A 19 11.56 -3.54 -5.06
C LEU A 19 10.09 -3.92 -5.17
N LEU A 20 9.70 -4.49 -6.32
CA LEU A 20 8.36 -4.95 -6.61
C LEU A 20 8.30 -6.46 -6.85
N ASP A 21 7.17 -7.08 -6.50
CA ASP A 21 6.81 -8.45 -6.86
C ASP A 21 5.55 -8.50 -7.74
N ASP A 22 5.13 -9.71 -8.12
CA ASP A 22 4.02 -9.97 -9.05
C ASP A 22 2.68 -9.34 -8.60
N GLN A 23 2.52 -9.01 -7.31
CA GLN A 23 1.32 -8.30 -6.85
C GLN A 23 1.20 -6.91 -7.49
N PHE A 24 2.32 -6.23 -7.77
CA PHE A 24 2.25 -4.95 -8.48
C PHE A 24 1.79 -5.12 -9.93
N GLN A 25 2.18 -6.20 -10.60
CA GLN A 25 1.68 -6.50 -11.95
C GLN A 25 0.16 -6.72 -11.94
N GLN A 26 -0.35 -7.47 -10.96
CA GLN A 26 -1.78 -7.66 -10.79
C GLN A 26 -2.50 -6.34 -10.52
N LEU A 27 -1.92 -5.46 -9.69
CA LEU A 27 -2.43 -4.12 -9.44
C LEU A 27 -2.54 -3.30 -10.74
N GLN A 28 -1.55 -3.38 -11.63
CA GLN A 28 -1.59 -2.72 -12.93
C GLN A 28 -2.69 -3.26 -13.85
N MET A 29 -3.00 -4.57 -13.78
CA MET A 29 -4.06 -5.20 -14.57
C MET A 29 -5.47 -4.75 -14.15
N LEU A 30 -5.63 -4.22 -12.94
CA LEU A 30 -6.90 -3.68 -12.45
C LEU A 30 -7.19 -2.27 -12.96
N GLN A 31 -6.19 -1.57 -13.51
CA GLN A 31 -6.41 -0.25 -14.10
C GLN A 31 -7.04 -0.37 -15.50
N ASP A 32 -8.17 0.30 -15.68
CA ASP A 32 -8.94 0.29 -16.93
C ASP A 32 -9.40 1.72 -17.32
N PRO A 33 -10.06 1.91 -18.47
CA PRO A 33 -10.54 3.24 -18.88
C PRO A 33 -11.57 3.89 -17.94
N SER A 34 -12.25 3.11 -17.10
CA SER A 34 -13.20 3.61 -16.08
C SER A 34 -12.49 4.04 -14.79
N ALA A 35 -11.30 3.49 -14.50
CA ALA A 35 -10.46 3.82 -13.35
C ALA A 35 -9.01 4.17 -13.76
N PRO A 36 -8.78 5.23 -14.55
CA PRO A 36 -7.46 5.53 -15.14
C PRO A 36 -6.39 5.93 -14.12
N ASN A 37 -6.77 6.26 -12.88
CA ASN A 37 -5.85 6.67 -11.81
C ASN A 37 -5.70 5.60 -10.71
N PHE A 38 -6.26 4.40 -10.89
CA PHE A 38 -6.30 3.39 -9.85
C PHE A 38 -4.92 3.09 -9.24
N VAL A 39 -3.91 2.84 -10.07
CA VAL A 39 -2.56 2.54 -9.59
C VAL A 39 -1.93 3.74 -8.88
N SER A 40 -2.12 4.95 -9.40
CA SER A 40 -1.54 6.16 -8.78
C SER A 40 -2.20 6.48 -7.44
N GLU A 41 -3.51 6.26 -7.31
CA GLU A 41 -4.25 6.41 -6.06
C GLU A 41 -3.78 5.40 -5.01
N VAL A 42 -3.70 4.10 -5.37
CA VAL A 42 -3.25 3.04 -4.46
C VAL A 42 -1.81 3.27 -3.99
N VAL A 43 -0.91 3.66 -4.90
CA VAL A 43 0.48 3.96 -4.57
C VAL A 43 0.59 5.19 -3.67
N THR A 44 -0.22 6.22 -3.91
CA THR A 44 -0.26 7.42 -3.07
C THR A 44 -0.73 7.08 -1.65
N LEU A 45 -1.77 6.26 -1.53
CA LEU A 45 -2.29 5.79 -0.24
C LEU A 45 -1.22 5.00 0.53
N PHE A 46 -0.56 4.03 -0.12
CA PHE A 46 0.55 3.28 0.48
C PHE A 46 1.67 4.20 0.98
N CYS A 47 2.07 5.21 0.20
CA CYS A 47 3.12 6.14 0.61
C CYS A 47 2.70 6.93 1.87
N HIS A 48 1.46 7.39 1.93
CA HIS A 48 0.96 8.15 3.09
C HIS A 48 0.84 7.27 4.34
N ASP A 49 0.23 6.08 4.20
CA ASP A 49 0.03 5.17 5.31
C ASP A 49 1.36 4.61 5.84
N GLY A 50 2.30 4.29 4.95
CA GLY A 50 3.62 3.82 5.35
C GLY A 50 4.40 4.86 6.16
N GLU A 51 4.39 6.13 5.74
CA GLU A 51 5.04 7.21 6.51
C GLU A 51 4.42 7.37 7.90
N ARG A 52 3.08 7.35 7.98
CA ARG A 52 2.35 7.42 9.25
C ARG A 52 2.70 6.24 10.16
N ILE A 53 2.65 5.01 9.65
CA ILE A 53 2.91 3.80 10.45
C ILE A 53 4.36 3.76 10.93
N ILE A 54 5.34 4.05 10.07
CA ILE A 54 6.76 4.11 10.44
C ILE A 54 6.99 5.18 11.53
N GLY A 55 6.29 6.32 11.45
CA GLY A 55 6.32 7.35 12.49
C GLY A 55 5.78 6.86 13.83
N GLU A 56 4.66 6.13 13.85
CA GLU A 56 4.09 5.56 15.07
C GLU A 56 4.98 4.46 15.67
N LEU A 57 5.56 3.58 14.85
CA LEU A 57 6.52 2.56 15.29
C LEU A 57 7.73 3.20 15.98
N ALA A 58 8.25 4.29 15.40
CA ALA A 58 9.36 5.05 15.99
C ALA A 58 9.01 5.58 17.38
N LYS A 59 7.83 6.21 17.52
CA LYS A 59 7.35 6.75 18.80
C LYS A 59 7.15 5.66 19.86
N LEU A 60 6.66 4.48 19.46
CA LEU A 60 6.44 3.37 20.38
C LEU A 60 7.77 2.79 20.88
N LEU A 61 8.76 2.64 20.00
CA LEU A 61 10.06 2.07 20.34
C LEU A 61 10.98 3.04 21.08
N ASP A 62 10.75 4.34 21.00
CA ASP A 62 11.52 5.32 21.77
C ASP A 62 11.20 5.29 23.28
N LYS A 63 10.04 4.74 23.66
CA LYS A 63 9.60 4.67 25.07
C LYS A 63 10.49 3.76 25.92
N PRO A 64 10.70 4.07 27.22
CA PRO A 64 11.45 3.20 28.14
C PRO A 64 10.86 1.78 28.24
N THR A 65 9.53 1.69 28.34
CA THR A 65 8.78 0.44 28.30
C THR A 65 8.04 0.35 26.98
N VAL A 66 8.30 -0.71 26.22
CA VAL A 66 7.71 -0.93 24.89
C VAL A 66 6.45 -1.79 25.01
N ASP A 67 5.38 -1.31 24.41
CA ASP A 67 4.15 -2.06 24.20
C ASP A 67 4.29 -2.87 22.90
N PHE A 68 4.77 -4.11 23.01
CA PHE A 68 5.07 -4.97 21.86
C PHE A 68 3.81 -5.40 21.10
N ASP A 69 2.67 -5.52 21.77
CA ASP A 69 1.41 -5.88 21.12
C ASP A 69 0.97 -4.76 20.18
N ARG A 70 1.12 -3.50 20.63
CA ARG A 70 0.84 -2.33 19.79
C ARG A 70 1.87 -2.16 18.66
N VAL A 71 3.14 -2.48 18.90
CA VAL A 71 4.15 -2.50 17.84
C VAL A 71 3.81 -3.57 16.78
N ASP A 72 3.49 -4.80 17.19
CA ASP A 72 3.11 -5.88 16.25
C ASP A 72 1.88 -5.50 15.42
N ALA A 73 0.88 -4.84 16.00
CA ALA A 73 -0.29 -4.37 15.27
C ALA A 73 0.07 -3.37 14.15
N PHE A 74 0.96 -2.42 14.40
CA PHE A 74 1.42 -1.49 13.37
C PHE A 74 2.30 -2.18 12.31
N VAL A 75 3.18 -3.10 12.72
CA VAL A 75 3.99 -3.88 11.77
C VAL A 75 3.08 -4.75 10.89
N HIS A 76 2.03 -5.33 11.44
CA HIS A 76 1.05 -6.11 10.70
C HIS A 76 0.30 -5.26 9.67
N GLN A 77 -0.13 -4.05 10.04
CA GLN A 77 -0.73 -3.10 9.09
C GLN A 77 0.22 -2.76 7.94
N LEU A 78 1.49 -2.46 8.26
CA LEU A 78 2.48 -2.16 7.23
C LEU A 78 2.78 -3.37 6.33
N LYS A 79 2.81 -4.58 6.89
CA LYS A 79 2.96 -5.83 6.13
C LYS A 79 1.83 -5.95 5.10
N GLY A 80 0.59 -5.75 5.53
CA GLY A 80 -0.58 -5.87 4.66
C GLY A 80 -0.60 -4.81 3.56
N SER A 81 -0.40 -3.55 3.92
CA SER A 81 -0.29 -2.42 2.98
C SER A 81 0.84 -2.63 1.96
N SER A 82 1.99 -3.14 2.41
CA SER A 82 3.11 -3.47 1.53
C SER A 82 2.79 -4.63 0.59
N ALA A 83 2.12 -5.67 1.07
CA ALA A 83 1.72 -6.82 0.25
C ALA A 83 0.71 -6.44 -0.83
N SER A 84 -0.27 -5.58 -0.53
CA SER A 84 -1.29 -5.16 -1.49
C SER A 84 -0.74 -4.35 -2.67
N VAL A 85 0.41 -3.69 -2.50
CA VAL A 85 1.08 -2.92 -3.57
C VAL A 85 2.31 -3.63 -4.13
N GLY A 86 2.59 -4.86 -3.71
CA GLY A 86 3.77 -5.62 -4.13
C GLY A 86 5.12 -5.06 -3.65
N ALA A 87 5.15 -4.31 -2.55
CA ALA A 87 6.38 -3.78 -1.95
C ALA A 87 7.19 -4.90 -1.25
N LEU A 88 7.90 -5.70 -2.05
CA LEU A 88 8.50 -6.97 -1.63
C LEU A 88 9.44 -6.85 -0.42
N LYS A 89 10.42 -5.95 -0.48
CA LYS A 89 11.41 -5.79 0.60
C LYS A 89 10.75 -5.32 1.89
N VAL A 90 9.83 -4.35 1.81
CA VAL A 90 9.11 -3.81 2.98
C VAL A 90 8.27 -4.90 3.63
N LYS A 91 7.51 -5.66 2.83
CA LYS A 91 6.72 -6.83 3.28
C LYS A 91 7.59 -7.83 4.03
N ASN A 92 8.73 -8.24 3.44
CA ASN A 92 9.61 -9.25 4.03
C ASN A 92 10.27 -8.75 5.32
N THR A 93 10.69 -7.48 5.38
CA THR A 93 11.21 -6.91 6.63
C THR A 93 10.13 -6.83 7.71
N CYS A 94 8.88 -6.55 7.36
CA CYS A 94 7.79 -6.58 8.33
C CYS A 94 7.59 -7.99 8.92
N ILE A 95 7.71 -9.06 8.12
CA ILE A 95 7.65 -10.44 8.62
C ILE A 95 8.73 -10.67 9.70
N GLN A 96 9.98 -10.30 9.42
CA GLN A 96 11.07 -10.40 10.39
C GLN A 96 10.86 -9.52 11.64
N PHE A 97 10.30 -8.31 11.47
CA PHE A 97 10.01 -7.42 12.59
C PHE A 97 8.98 -8.06 13.54
N ARG A 98 7.95 -8.75 13.03
CA ARG A 98 6.98 -9.46 13.89
C ARG A 98 7.64 -10.53 14.76
N GLU A 99 8.65 -11.24 14.25
CA GLU A 99 9.41 -12.22 15.05
C GLU A 99 10.07 -11.55 16.27
N PHE A 100 10.65 -10.35 16.10
CA PHE A 100 11.22 -9.60 17.21
C PHE A 100 10.18 -9.01 18.16
N CYS A 101 8.96 -8.71 17.68
CA CYS A 101 7.85 -8.34 18.54
C CYS A 101 7.45 -9.50 19.46
N GLN A 102 7.33 -10.71 18.90
CA GLN A 102 7.02 -11.94 19.66
C GLN A 102 8.11 -12.29 20.68
N GLN A 103 9.37 -12.09 20.33
CA GLN A 103 10.52 -12.27 21.23
C GLN A 103 10.66 -11.14 22.26
N LYS A 104 9.83 -10.09 22.18
CA LYS A 104 9.92 -8.87 23.01
C LYS A 104 11.31 -8.24 22.99
N SER A 105 11.98 -8.29 21.83
CA SER A 105 13.32 -7.76 21.63
C SER A 105 13.27 -6.32 21.15
N LYS A 106 13.47 -5.36 22.07
CA LYS A 106 13.51 -3.93 21.72
C LYS A 106 14.62 -3.62 20.72
N ASP A 107 15.82 -4.16 20.92
CA ASP A 107 16.97 -3.96 20.02
C ASP A 107 16.71 -4.55 18.62
N GLY A 108 16.12 -5.75 18.56
CA GLY A 108 15.70 -6.37 17.29
C GLY A 108 14.66 -5.53 16.55
N CYS A 109 13.65 -5.03 17.28
CA CYS A 109 12.64 -4.12 16.73
C CYS A 109 13.23 -2.80 16.21
N LEU A 110 14.19 -2.20 16.93
CA LEU A 110 14.85 -0.96 16.49
C LEU A 110 15.67 -1.17 15.23
N LYS A 111 16.45 -2.26 15.16
CA LYS A 111 17.24 -2.63 13.97
C LYS A 111 16.34 -2.88 12.77
N THR A 112 15.26 -3.64 12.95
CA THR A 112 14.33 -3.93 11.86
C THR A 112 13.50 -2.72 11.45
N LEU A 113 13.13 -1.81 12.37
CA LEU A 113 12.52 -0.53 12.01
C LEU A 113 13.41 0.30 11.07
N GLU A 114 14.72 0.32 11.32
CA GLU A 114 15.64 1.04 10.43
C GLU A 114 15.72 0.41 9.05
N THR A 115 15.76 -0.94 8.98
CA THR A 115 15.67 -1.66 7.70
C THR A 115 14.35 -1.38 6.97
N VAL A 116 13.22 -1.32 7.69
CA VAL A 116 11.92 -0.93 7.11
C VAL A 116 12.00 0.47 6.52
N ARG A 117 12.58 1.44 7.22
CA ARG A 117 12.75 2.81 6.71
C ARG A 117 13.54 2.84 5.42
N ILE A 118 14.70 2.19 5.39
CA ILE A 118 15.56 2.14 4.20
C ILE A 118 14.78 1.59 3.01
N ASN A 119 14.17 0.41 3.17
CA ASN A 119 13.42 -0.24 2.10
C ASN A 119 12.20 0.57 1.66
N PHE A 120 11.48 1.18 2.61
CA PHE A 120 10.30 1.99 2.33
C PHE A 120 10.65 3.28 1.57
N TYR A 121 11.66 4.03 2.02
CA TYR A 121 12.02 5.29 1.38
C TYR A 121 12.73 5.09 0.04
N GLU A 122 13.46 3.99 -0.16
CA GLU A 122 13.95 3.58 -1.47
C GLU A 122 12.78 3.40 -2.46
N LEU A 123 11.77 2.60 -2.07
CA LEU A 123 10.60 2.34 -2.91
C LEU A 123 9.75 3.60 -3.13
N ARG A 124 9.48 4.36 -2.07
CA ARG A 124 8.72 5.61 -2.14
C ARG A 124 9.34 6.61 -3.10
N GLY A 125 10.67 6.75 -3.12
CA GLY A 125 11.35 7.61 -4.07
C GLY A 125 11.06 7.23 -5.53
N LYS A 126 11.06 5.92 -5.84
CA LYS A 126 10.71 5.41 -7.18
C LYS A 126 9.23 5.64 -7.50
N PHE A 127 8.34 5.42 -6.54
CA PHE A 127 6.92 5.73 -6.70
C PHE A 127 6.66 7.22 -6.94
N GLN A 128 7.39 8.12 -6.29
CA GLN A 128 7.27 9.55 -6.57
C GLN A 128 7.70 9.90 -8.00
N THR A 129 8.80 9.32 -8.49
CA THR A 129 9.19 9.48 -9.91
C THR A 129 8.10 8.96 -10.85
N MET A 130 7.51 7.80 -10.52
CA MET A 130 6.40 7.22 -11.29
C MET A 130 5.19 8.17 -11.34
N LEU A 131 4.76 8.72 -10.20
CA LEU A 131 3.66 9.67 -10.11
C LEU A 131 3.92 10.97 -10.88
N GLN A 132 5.17 11.46 -10.90
CA GLN A 132 5.55 12.63 -11.69
C GLN A 132 5.44 12.36 -13.20
N ILE A 133 5.85 11.17 -13.67
CA ILE A 133 5.73 10.80 -15.07
C ILE A 133 4.26 10.71 -15.50
N PHE A 134 3.37 10.21 -14.63
CA PHE A 134 1.93 10.20 -14.89
C PHE A 134 1.35 11.60 -15.06
N GLN A 135 1.83 12.59 -14.30
CA GLN A 135 1.37 13.98 -14.41
C GLN A 135 1.91 14.69 -15.65
N VAL A 136 3.18 14.47 -15.98
CA VAL A 136 3.84 15.09 -17.16
C VAL A 136 3.32 14.49 -18.49
N GLY A 137 2.88 13.23 -18.48
CA GLY A 137 2.22 12.60 -19.63
C GLY A 137 0.76 13.02 -19.84
N GLY A 138 0.16 13.76 -18.91
CA GLY A 138 -1.25 14.15 -18.88
C GLY A 138 -1.52 15.60 -19.31
N ASP A 139 -0.86 16.10 -20.36
CA ASP A 139 -1.04 17.48 -20.85
C ASP A 139 -2.45 17.68 -21.48
N VAL A 140 -3.31 18.35 -20.70
CA VAL A 140 -4.40 19.28 -21.06
C VAL A 140 -5.45 18.84 -22.10
N ARG A 141 -6.59 18.37 -21.58
CA ARG A 141 -7.93 18.76 -22.09
C ARG A 141 -8.75 19.40 -20.97
N GLY A 142 -8.25 20.53 -20.48
CA GLY A 142 -9.08 21.54 -19.84
C GLY A 142 -9.97 22.19 -20.90
N GLY A 143 -11.25 21.84 -20.88
CA GLY A 143 -12.29 22.41 -21.72
C GLY A 143 -13.65 22.00 -21.17
N HIS A 144 -14.02 22.56 -20.01
CA HIS A 144 -15.34 22.41 -19.43
C HIS A 144 -16.22 23.58 -19.92
N PRO A 145 -17.22 23.38 -20.80
CA PRO A 145 -18.34 24.29 -20.85
C PRO A 145 -19.25 23.96 -19.67
N GLN A 146 -19.53 24.98 -18.86
CA GLN A 146 -20.59 25.00 -17.87
C GLN A 146 -21.94 24.88 -18.60
N LEU A 147 -22.68 23.78 -18.45
CA LEU A 147 -24.08 23.70 -18.86
C LEU A 147 -24.95 23.01 -17.79
N ALA A 148 -25.76 23.87 -17.16
CA ALA A 148 -27.11 23.69 -16.62
C ALA A 148 -27.45 22.47 -15.75
N MET A 149 -27.78 22.78 -14.49
CA MET A 149 -28.55 21.94 -13.56
C MET A 149 -29.99 21.68 -14.07
N GLY A 150 -30.46 20.44 -13.89
CA GLY A 150 -31.87 20.01 -13.93
C GLY A 150 -32.05 18.73 -13.10
N PRO A 151 -33.22 18.45 -12.48
CA PRO A 151 -33.30 17.53 -11.35
C PRO A 151 -33.69 16.08 -11.68
N VAL A 152 -33.04 15.17 -10.93
CA VAL A 152 -33.44 13.86 -10.36
C VAL A 152 -34.22 12.84 -11.19
N GLY A 153 -33.65 11.63 -11.28
CA GLY A 153 -34.37 10.38 -11.51
C GLY A 153 -33.58 9.19 -10.95
N ASP A 154 -34.17 8.48 -9.99
CA ASP A 154 -33.65 7.30 -9.31
C ASP A 154 -33.22 6.18 -10.27
N ALA A 155 -32.01 5.66 -10.09
CA ALA A 155 -31.62 4.31 -10.49
C ALA A 155 -30.39 3.89 -9.67
N GLY A 156 -30.51 2.76 -8.97
CA GLY A 156 -29.48 2.21 -8.09
C GLY A 156 -28.15 2.00 -8.81
N ALA A 157 -27.08 2.50 -8.19
CA ALA A 157 -25.71 2.19 -8.54
C ALA A 157 -24.98 1.83 -7.24
N SER A 158 -24.54 0.57 -7.17
CA SER A 158 -23.63 0.06 -6.16
C SER A 158 -22.37 0.92 -6.11
N ASP A 159 -22.04 1.42 -4.92
CA ASP A 159 -20.87 2.28 -4.66
C ASP A 159 -19.55 1.53 -4.98
N PRO A 160 -18.73 1.99 -5.94
CA PRO A 160 -17.45 1.35 -6.24
C PRO A 160 -16.33 1.67 -5.23
N ARG A 161 -16.62 2.36 -4.11
CA ARG A 161 -15.61 2.69 -3.08
C ARG A 161 -15.49 1.65 -1.97
N LEU A 162 -15.91 0.41 -2.19
CA LEU A 162 -15.49 -0.72 -1.34
C LEU A 162 -14.15 -1.28 -1.83
N PHE A 163 -13.09 -0.50 -1.64
CA PHE A 163 -11.91 -1.12 -1.03
C PHE A 163 -12.35 -1.57 0.36
N PRO A 164 -12.09 -2.81 0.82
CA PRO A 164 -12.62 -3.28 2.09
C PRO A 164 -12.09 -2.45 3.26
N GLN A 165 -12.80 -1.39 3.65
CA GLN A 165 -12.65 -0.73 4.94
C GLN A 165 -13.16 -1.62 6.10
N GLU A 166 -13.75 -2.78 5.80
CA GLU A 166 -14.18 -3.76 6.81
C GLU A 166 -13.04 -4.52 7.50
N VAL A 167 -11.77 -4.30 7.14
CA VAL A 167 -10.62 -4.87 7.88
C VAL A 167 -10.16 -3.98 9.05
N ILE A 168 -10.77 -2.80 9.27
CA ILE A 168 -10.36 -1.87 10.35
C ILE A 168 -11.41 -1.75 11.47
N GLN A 169 -12.59 -2.38 11.36
CA GLN A 169 -13.67 -2.22 12.35
C GLN A 169 -14.34 -3.54 12.77
N SER A 170 -13.56 -4.55 13.16
CA SER A 170 -14.06 -5.60 14.05
C SER A 170 -13.17 -5.68 15.28
N GLY A 171 -13.48 -4.84 16.27
CA GLY A 171 -12.98 -5.00 17.63
C GLY A 171 -13.49 -6.33 18.19
N GLY A 172 -12.58 -7.27 18.36
CA GLY A 172 -12.81 -8.54 19.02
C GLY A 172 -11.48 -9.21 19.24
N ILE A 173 -10.98 -9.15 20.48
CA ILE A 173 -9.95 -10.07 20.98
C ILE A 173 -10.39 -11.50 20.60
N ASP A 174 -9.49 -12.31 20.05
CA ASP A 174 -9.62 -13.73 19.63
C ASP A 174 -9.41 -14.03 18.12
N GLY A 175 -8.81 -13.11 17.36
CA GLY A 175 -8.59 -13.28 15.91
C GLY A 175 -7.21 -13.72 15.43
N ALA A 176 -6.29 -14.20 16.27
CA ALA A 176 -4.91 -14.48 15.82
C ALA A 176 -4.81 -15.59 14.74
N ALA A 177 -5.82 -16.44 14.61
CA ALA A 177 -5.83 -17.57 13.67
C ALA A 177 -6.47 -17.27 12.29
N CYS A 178 -7.16 -16.14 12.10
CA CYS A 178 -7.90 -15.88 10.85
C CYS A 178 -7.09 -15.12 9.77
N TRP A 179 -5.91 -14.59 10.10
CA TRP A 179 -5.20 -13.66 9.21
C TRP A 179 -4.10 -14.29 8.35
N ASP A 180 -3.61 -15.48 8.70
CA ASP A 180 -2.66 -16.21 7.84
C ASP A 180 -3.35 -16.78 6.59
N ASP A 181 -4.65 -17.11 6.67
CA ASP A 181 -5.43 -17.65 5.55
C ASP A 181 -5.82 -16.58 4.51
N ALA A 182 -6.05 -15.33 4.92
CA ALA A 182 -6.48 -14.25 4.03
C ALA A 182 -5.39 -13.79 3.03
N TYR A 183 -4.11 -14.12 3.29
CA TYR A 183 -2.99 -13.82 2.37
C TYR A 183 -2.49 -15.04 1.59
N SER A 184 -3.02 -16.24 1.86
CA SER A 184 -2.81 -17.45 1.03
C SER A 184 -3.92 -17.66 0.00
N THR A 185 -5.03 -16.93 0.09
CA THR A 185 -6.18 -17.11 -0.80
C THR A 185 -5.92 -16.46 -2.17
N PRO A 186 -5.95 -17.22 -3.28
CA PRO A 186 -5.79 -16.66 -4.62
C PRO A 186 -6.88 -15.63 -4.93
N LEU A 187 -6.52 -14.56 -5.66
CA LEU A 187 -7.42 -13.48 -6.09
C LEU A 187 -8.72 -13.94 -6.80
N SER A 188 -8.77 -15.19 -7.28
CA SER A 188 -9.98 -15.81 -7.85
C SER A 188 -11.13 -15.98 -6.85
N GLU A 189 -10.85 -16.06 -5.55
CA GLU A 189 -11.87 -16.23 -4.51
C GLU A 189 -12.46 -14.90 -4.01
N TRP A 190 -11.90 -13.77 -4.44
CA TRP A 190 -12.42 -12.42 -4.14
C TRP A 190 -13.44 -11.92 -5.17
N ARG A 191 -13.71 -12.71 -6.23
CA ARG A 191 -14.84 -12.53 -7.14
C ARG A 191 -15.93 -13.52 -6.79
N ASN A 192 -16.77 -13.20 -5.81
CA ASN A 192 -18.18 -13.60 -5.72
C ASN A 192 -18.90 -12.74 -4.70
#